data_AF-A0A932DTK5-F1
#
_entry.id   AF-A0A932DTK5-F1
#
_cell.length_a   1.000
_cell.length_b   1.000
_cell.length_c   1.000
_cell.angle_alpha   90.00
_cell.angle_beta   90.00
_cell.angle_gamma   90.00
#
_symmetry.space_group_name_H-M   'P 1'
#
loop_
_entity.id
_entity.type
_entity.pdbx_description
1 polymer ?
#
loop_
_entity_poly.entity_id
_entity_poly.type
_entity_poly.pdbx_seq_one_letter_code
_entity_poly.pdbx_strand_id
1 'polypeptide(L)'
;MAWQMSGQAIELCNCKLFCPCWLGPAQPDQGYCASGWVFDIREGNADGVRLDGRKVAFAAEWPGDFWSGNGTARLYIDAQANADQRRELEGIFSGKRGGFFEGVMGGIISKWLPTQVTRIEVRDGATPAATIGDVAQIRMQALKDPQGRATTVQGAAAQAAFQIERMNVASSKGSRWADPELRSWEGDSGNLVSFSWRS
;
A
#
# COMPACT_ATOMS: atom_id res chain seq x y z
N MET A 1 11.16 3.09 -19.58
CA MET A 1 10.61 1.72 -19.54
C MET A 1 9.13 1.87 -19.36
N ALA A 2 8.32 1.17 -20.14
CA ALA A 2 6.89 1.40 -20.16
C ALA A 2 6.19 0.31 -19.34
N TRP A 3 5.54 0.72 -18.26
CA TRP A 3 4.66 -0.15 -17.50
C TRP A 3 3.30 0.50 -17.32
N GLN A 4 2.27 -0.34 -17.24
CA GLN A 4 0.91 0.08 -16.91
C GLN A 4 0.26 -1.01 -16.06
N MET A 5 -0.57 -0.61 -15.11
CA MET A 5 -1.33 -1.55 -14.29
C MET A 5 -2.57 -0.90 -13.69
N SER A 6 -3.61 -1.70 -13.51
CA SER A 6 -4.83 -1.31 -12.82
C SER A 6 -5.26 -2.40 -11.84
N GLY A 7 -5.96 -1.99 -10.80
CA GLY A 7 -6.40 -2.93 -9.78
C GLY A 7 -6.99 -2.26 -8.55
N GLN A 8 -6.97 -3.02 -7.46
CA GLN A 8 -7.43 -2.54 -6.16
C GLN A 8 -6.28 -2.61 -5.16
N ALA A 9 -6.28 -1.68 -4.21
CA ALA A 9 -5.34 -1.66 -3.11
C ALA A 9 -6.05 -1.48 -1.78
N ILE A 10 -5.50 -2.13 -0.76
CA ILE A 10 -5.80 -1.90 0.64
C ILE A 10 -4.61 -1.16 1.22
N GLU A 11 -4.83 0.05 1.72
CA GLU A 11 -3.88 0.78 2.55
C GLU A 11 -4.32 0.70 4.00
N LEU A 12 -3.38 0.54 4.91
CA LEU A 12 -3.63 0.59 6.35
C LEU A 12 -2.52 1.37 7.05
N CYS A 13 -2.90 2.06 8.12
CA CYS A 13 -2.02 2.90 8.91
C CYS A 13 -2.25 2.67 10.41
N ASN A 14 -1.20 2.88 11.19
CA ASN A 14 -1.26 2.83 12.66
C ASN A 14 -2.00 4.03 13.29
N CYS A 15 -2.40 5.04 12.51
CA CYS A 15 -3.20 6.14 13.02
C CYS A 15 -4.58 5.66 13.48
N LYS A 16 -5.08 6.18 14.61
CA LYS A 16 -6.36 5.78 15.24
C LYS A 16 -7.59 6.16 14.42
N LEU A 17 -7.47 7.20 13.61
CA LEU A 17 -8.47 7.70 12.67
C LEU A 17 -7.86 7.80 11.28
N PHE A 18 -8.64 8.25 10.31
CA PHE A 18 -8.17 8.57 8.96
C PHE A 18 -6.80 9.26 9.01
N CYS A 19 -5.81 8.66 8.34
CA CYS A 19 -4.42 9.10 8.44
C CYS A 19 -4.30 10.55 7.95
N PRO A 20 -3.90 11.51 8.82
CA PRO A 20 -3.88 12.92 8.47
C PRO A 20 -2.85 13.24 7.38
N CYS A 21 -1.86 12.37 7.17
CA CYS A 21 -0.85 12.50 6.12
C CYS A 21 -1.45 12.54 4.70
N TRP A 22 -2.68 12.05 4.51
CA TRP A 22 -3.41 12.19 3.25
C TRP A 22 -3.72 13.66 2.91
N LEU A 23 -3.91 14.51 3.93
CA LEU A 23 -4.25 15.92 3.77
C LEU A 23 -3.01 16.83 3.67
N GLY A 24 -1.82 16.31 3.98
CA GLY A 24 -0.55 17.04 3.95
C GLY A 24 0.39 16.61 5.08
N PRO A 25 1.53 17.29 5.28
CA PRO A 25 2.42 17.05 6.40
C PRO A 25 1.69 17.15 7.74
N ALA A 26 1.71 16.07 8.51
CA ALA A 26 1.03 15.97 9.80
C ALA A 26 1.78 15.01 10.71
N GLN A 27 1.82 15.30 12.01
CA GLN A 27 2.41 14.39 12.99
C GLN A 27 1.53 13.15 13.17
N PRO A 28 2.11 11.93 13.20
CA PRO A 28 1.37 10.72 13.50
C PRO A 28 0.94 10.72 14.98
N ASP A 29 -0.28 10.28 15.24
CA ASP A 29 -0.90 10.33 16.57
C ASP A 29 -0.28 9.35 17.58
N GLN A 30 0.46 8.34 17.10
CA GLN A 30 1.20 7.39 17.94
C GLN A 30 2.68 7.75 18.10
N GLY A 31 3.11 8.93 17.64
CA GLY A 31 4.51 9.39 17.73
C GLY A 31 5.47 8.75 16.71
N TYR A 32 4.97 7.82 15.88
CA TYR A 32 5.68 7.26 14.74
C TYR A 32 4.69 6.90 13.63
N CYS A 33 5.16 6.83 12.38
CA CYS A 33 4.34 6.39 11.26
C CYS A 33 4.70 4.96 10.85
N ALA A 34 3.69 4.13 10.67
CA ALA A 34 3.81 2.85 10.00
C ALA A 34 2.63 2.67 9.04
N SER A 35 2.92 2.15 7.86
CA SER A 35 1.91 1.93 6.82
C SER A 35 2.15 0.58 6.14
N GLY A 36 1.03 -0.07 5.81
CA GLY A 36 0.98 -1.28 5.03
C GLY A 36 0.12 -1.05 3.80
N TRP A 37 0.53 -1.61 2.68
CA TRP A 37 -0.24 -1.62 1.44
C TRP A 37 -0.30 -3.05 0.89
N VAL A 38 -1.44 -3.41 0.33
CA VAL A 38 -1.62 -4.66 -0.43
C VAL A 38 -2.29 -4.32 -1.74
N PHE A 39 -1.61 -4.61 -2.83
CA PHE A 39 -2.04 -4.37 -4.20
C PHE A 39 -2.48 -5.69 -4.83
N ASP A 40 -3.70 -5.69 -5.37
CA ASP A 40 -4.25 -6.77 -6.18
C ASP A 40 -4.34 -6.28 -7.63
N ILE A 41 -3.35 -6.66 -8.44
CA ILE A 41 -3.24 -6.23 -9.84
C ILE A 41 -4.22 -7.05 -10.66
N ARG A 42 -5.22 -6.37 -11.24
CA ARG A 42 -6.23 -6.99 -12.10
C ARG A 42 -5.70 -7.14 -13.51
N GLU A 43 -5.11 -6.06 -14.03
CA GLU A 43 -4.51 -6.01 -15.35
C GLU A 43 -3.17 -5.27 -15.25
N GLY A 44 -2.12 -5.78 -15.91
CA GLY A 44 -0.85 -5.09 -15.92
C GLY A 44 0.18 -5.69 -16.88
N ASN A 45 1.05 -4.82 -17.39
CA ASN A 45 2.18 -5.19 -18.22
C ASN A 45 3.39 -4.32 -17.90
N ALA A 46 4.58 -4.91 -17.94
CA ALA A 46 5.84 -4.21 -17.85
C ALA A 46 6.81 -4.78 -18.87
N ASP A 47 7.19 -3.98 -19.87
CA ASP A 47 8.13 -4.36 -20.94
C ASP A 47 7.83 -5.76 -21.55
N GLY A 48 6.54 -6.08 -21.77
CA GLY A 48 6.09 -7.36 -22.34
C GLY A 48 5.82 -8.48 -21.32
N VAL A 49 6.19 -8.31 -20.05
CA VAL A 49 5.85 -9.24 -18.96
C VAL A 49 4.43 -8.98 -18.46
N ARG A 50 3.55 -9.99 -18.54
CA ARG A 50 2.19 -9.90 -17.98
C ARG A 50 2.21 -9.97 -16.46
N LEU A 51 1.52 -9.02 -15.82
CA LEU A 51 1.41 -8.88 -14.36
C LEU A 51 -0.01 -9.17 -13.83
N ASP A 52 -0.94 -9.54 -14.70
CA ASP A 52 -2.34 -9.84 -14.37
C ASP A 52 -2.45 -10.87 -13.23
N GLY A 53 -3.34 -10.59 -12.29
CA GLY A 53 -3.63 -11.43 -11.14
C GLY A 53 -2.51 -11.52 -10.11
N ARG A 54 -1.42 -10.76 -10.27
CA ARG A 54 -0.32 -10.72 -9.30
C ARG A 54 -0.64 -9.80 -8.14
N LYS A 55 -0.04 -10.10 -7.00
CA LYS A 55 -0.20 -9.33 -5.78
C LYS A 55 1.16 -8.91 -5.26
N VAL A 56 1.19 -7.69 -4.76
CA VAL A 56 2.36 -7.10 -4.11
C VAL A 56 1.87 -6.52 -2.80
N ALA A 57 2.66 -6.64 -1.75
CA ALA A 57 2.45 -5.90 -0.54
C ALA A 57 3.69 -5.07 -0.22
N PHE A 58 3.49 -4.01 0.54
CA PHE A 58 4.51 -3.07 0.95
C PHE A 58 4.28 -2.77 2.43
N ALA A 59 5.35 -2.75 3.21
CA ALA A 59 5.31 -2.20 4.56
C ALA A 59 6.46 -1.25 4.75
N ALA A 60 6.19 -0.18 5.48
CA ALA A 60 7.21 0.80 5.80
C ALA A 60 6.94 1.45 7.16
N GLU A 61 8.03 1.90 7.76
CA GLU A 61 8.03 2.66 9.00
C GLU A 61 8.86 3.92 8.83
N TRP A 62 8.44 4.98 9.51
CA TRP A 62 9.13 6.25 9.59
C TRP A 62 9.30 6.66 11.06
N PRO A 63 10.45 7.25 11.43
CA PRO A 63 10.66 7.75 12.79
C PRO A 63 9.78 8.96 13.12
N GLY A 64 9.32 9.69 12.09
CA GLY A 64 8.45 10.86 12.22
C GLY A 64 7.27 10.80 11.27
N ASP A 65 6.89 11.95 10.71
CA ASP A 65 5.84 12.00 9.70
C ASP A 65 6.27 11.38 8.37
N PHE A 66 5.28 10.92 7.61
CA PHE A 66 5.45 10.26 6.32
C PHE A 66 6.22 11.10 5.29
N TRP A 67 6.02 12.42 5.29
CA TRP A 67 6.55 13.34 4.27
C TRP A 67 7.98 13.81 4.56
N SER A 68 8.43 13.70 5.80
CA SER A 68 9.82 13.96 6.20
C SER A 68 10.82 12.91 5.71
N GLY A 69 10.34 11.79 5.14
CA GLY A 69 11.19 10.72 4.63
C GLY A 69 11.96 9.98 5.72
N ASN A 70 13.15 9.44 5.38
CA ASN A 70 13.91 8.52 6.24
C ASN A 70 13.18 7.20 6.54
N GLY A 71 12.26 6.80 5.66
CA GLY A 71 11.54 5.55 5.79
C GLY A 71 12.42 4.33 5.58
N THR A 72 12.15 3.28 6.34
CA THR A 72 12.62 1.91 6.05
C THR A 72 11.45 1.09 5.54
N ALA A 73 11.62 0.43 4.38
CA ALA A 73 10.54 -0.30 3.71
C ALA A 73 10.96 -1.69 3.25
N ARG A 74 9.97 -2.56 3.08
CA ARG A 74 10.09 -3.90 2.47
C ARG A 74 8.94 -4.13 1.50
N LEU A 75 9.27 -4.73 0.35
CA LEU A 75 8.31 -5.31 -0.58
C LEU A 75 8.11 -6.80 -0.28
N TYR A 76 6.88 -7.26 -0.51
CA TYR A 76 6.50 -8.66 -0.48
C TYR A 76 5.82 -8.97 -1.81
N ILE A 77 6.31 -9.98 -2.53
CA ILE A 77 5.76 -10.38 -3.81
C ILE A 77 5.13 -11.76 -3.66
N ASP A 78 3.93 -11.93 -4.23
CA ASP A 78 3.21 -13.20 -4.13
C ASP A 78 4.03 -14.37 -4.70
N ALA A 79 4.01 -15.49 -3.99
CA ALA A 79 4.74 -16.70 -4.35
C ALA A 79 4.37 -17.26 -5.73
N GLN A 80 3.18 -16.96 -6.27
CA GLN A 80 2.77 -17.37 -7.60
C GLN A 80 3.39 -16.53 -8.73
N ALA A 81 4.03 -15.39 -8.42
CA ALA A 81 4.79 -14.64 -9.41
C ALA A 81 6.02 -15.44 -9.84
N ASN A 82 6.28 -15.53 -11.14
CA ASN A 82 7.51 -16.10 -11.67
C ASN A 82 8.70 -15.13 -11.55
N ALA A 83 9.91 -15.56 -11.92
CA ALA A 83 11.12 -14.75 -11.77
C ALA A 83 11.06 -13.41 -12.52
N ASP A 84 10.56 -13.39 -13.75
CA ASP A 84 10.42 -12.16 -14.53
C ASP A 84 9.40 -11.20 -13.89
N GLN A 85 8.23 -11.72 -13.49
CA GLN A 85 7.22 -10.94 -12.79
C GLN A 85 7.76 -10.36 -11.48
N ARG A 86 8.50 -11.13 -10.69
CA ARG A 86 9.12 -10.65 -9.44
C ARG A 86 10.06 -9.48 -9.71
N ARG A 87 10.95 -9.62 -10.71
CA ARG A 87 11.89 -8.56 -11.08
C ARG A 87 11.18 -7.28 -11.51
N GLU A 88 10.14 -7.40 -12.34
CA GLU A 88 9.38 -6.23 -12.80
C GLU A 88 8.60 -5.57 -11.66
N LEU A 89 7.90 -6.36 -10.83
CA LEU A 89 7.14 -5.84 -9.69
C LEU A 89 8.05 -5.17 -8.66
N GLU A 90 9.18 -5.80 -8.30
CA GLU A 90 10.16 -5.19 -7.40
C GLU A 90 10.67 -3.86 -7.96
N GLY A 91 11.05 -3.84 -9.24
CA GLY A 91 11.55 -2.63 -9.88
C GLY A 91 10.53 -1.49 -9.94
N ILE A 92 9.26 -1.79 -10.20
CA ILE A 92 8.18 -0.79 -10.27
C ILE A 92 7.88 -0.24 -8.87
N PHE A 93 7.56 -1.11 -7.92
CA PHE A 93 7.11 -0.69 -6.59
C PHE A 93 8.25 -0.09 -5.74
N SER A 94 9.51 -0.37 -6.05
CA SER A 94 10.65 0.32 -5.43
C SER A 94 11.04 1.62 -6.13
N GLY A 95 10.31 2.03 -7.18
CA GLY A 95 10.60 3.24 -7.97
C GLY A 95 11.76 3.15 -8.96
N LYS A 96 12.37 1.98 -9.16
CA LYS A 96 13.52 1.79 -10.09
C LYS A 96 13.10 1.73 -11.57
N ARG A 97 11.80 1.61 -11.86
CA ARG A 97 11.25 1.57 -13.23
C ARG A 97 10.55 2.87 -13.64
N GLY A 98 10.79 3.98 -12.94
CA GLY A 98 10.21 5.27 -13.26
C GLY A 98 8.73 5.41 -12.87
N GLY A 99 8.04 6.37 -13.48
CA GLY A 99 6.67 6.74 -13.13
C GLY A 99 6.57 7.43 -11.77
N PHE A 100 5.35 7.58 -11.24
CA PHE A 100 5.16 8.29 -9.97
C PHE A 100 5.86 7.61 -8.78
N PHE A 101 6.04 6.28 -8.81
CA PHE A 101 6.75 5.55 -7.76
C PHE A 101 8.20 5.99 -7.59
N GLU A 102 8.90 6.40 -8.66
CA GLU A 102 10.27 6.92 -8.57
C GLU A 102 10.31 8.17 -7.68
N GLY A 103 9.47 9.16 -7.97
CA GLY A 103 9.41 10.40 -7.22
C GLY A 103 8.90 10.20 -5.78
N VAL A 104 7.84 9.42 -5.61
CA VAL A 104 7.25 9.19 -4.28
C VAL A 104 8.18 8.36 -3.41
N MET A 105 8.62 7.19 -3.87
CA MET A 105 9.49 6.32 -3.06
C MET A 105 10.86 6.96 -2.82
N GLY A 106 11.42 7.67 -3.80
CA GLY A 106 12.67 8.40 -3.62
C GLY A 106 12.59 9.53 -2.60
N GLY A 107 11.42 10.15 -2.43
CA GLY A 107 11.19 11.19 -1.43
C GLY A 107 10.98 10.66 0.00
N ILE A 108 10.37 9.48 0.14
CA ILE A 108 9.91 8.99 1.45
C ILE A 108 10.73 7.81 2.02
N ILE A 109 11.38 7.01 1.16
CA ILE A 109 12.14 5.82 1.59
C ILE A 109 13.64 6.06 1.40
N SER A 110 14.40 5.90 2.49
CA SER A 110 15.86 6.00 2.46
C SER A 110 16.53 4.62 2.57
N LYS A 111 15.82 3.61 3.07
CA LYS A 111 16.33 2.25 3.22
C LYS A 111 15.31 1.23 2.74
N TRP A 112 15.70 0.44 1.75
CA TRP A 112 14.96 -0.76 1.35
C TRP A 112 15.60 -2.00 1.98
N LEU A 113 14.81 -2.75 2.74
CA LEU A 113 15.15 -4.12 3.13
C LEU A 113 15.00 -5.05 1.91
N PRO A 114 15.65 -6.23 1.92
CA PRO A 114 15.47 -7.21 0.86
C PRO A 114 13.99 -7.55 0.66
N THR A 115 13.57 -7.60 -0.60
CA THR A 115 12.24 -8.05 -1.01
C THR A 115 12.03 -9.50 -0.59
N GLN A 116 10.86 -9.80 -0.05
CA GLN A 116 10.48 -11.16 0.31
C GLN A 116 9.47 -11.75 -0.68
N VAL A 117 9.52 -13.06 -0.86
CA VAL A 117 8.50 -13.80 -1.61
C VAL A 117 7.70 -14.62 -0.62
N THR A 118 6.40 -14.41 -0.58
CA THR A 118 5.50 -15.12 0.33
C THR A 118 4.10 -15.24 -0.27
N ARG A 119 3.26 -16.11 0.31
CA ARG A 119 1.88 -16.23 -0.13
C ARG A 119 1.10 -14.96 0.24
N ILE A 120 0.45 -14.33 -0.74
CA ILE A 120 -0.43 -13.18 -0.55
C ILE A 120 -1.84 -13.58 -0.97
N GLU A 121 -2.77 -13.44 -0.04
CA GLU A 121 -4.18 -13.70 -0.26
C GLU A 121 -4.96 -12.43 -0.05
N VAL A 122 -5.82 -12.09 -1.01
CA VAL A 122 -6.70 -10.92 -0.95
C VAL A 122 -8.11 -11.42 -1.18
N ARG A 123 -9.02 -10.98 -0.31
CA ARG A 123 -10.45 -11.25 -0.40
C ARG A 123 -11.18 -9.93 -0.54
N ASP A 124 -11.89 -9.79 -1.65
CA ASP A 124 -12.77 -8.66 -1.91
C ASP A 124 -14.14 -8.83 -1.23
N GLY A 125 -14.99 -7.82 -1.37
CA GLY A 125 -16.39 -7.85 -0.96
C GLY A 125 -16.73 -6.80 0.10
N ALA A 126 -17.79 -7.06 0.87
CA ALA A 126 -18.27 -6.11 1.88
C ALA A 126 -17.29 -5.90 3.04
N THR A 127 -16.44 -6.89 3.31
CA THR A 127 -15.39 -6.86 4.34
C THR A 127 -14.06 -7.30 3.72
N PRO A 128 -13.39 -6.42 2.96
CA PRO A 128 -12.12 -6.74 2.33
C PRO A 128 -11.09 -7.18 3.36
N ALA A 129 -10.23 -8.12 2.99
CA ALA A 129 -9.20 -8.65 3.87
C ALA A 129 -8.00 -9.10 3.07
N ALA A 130 -6.84 -9.14 3.73
CA ALA A 130 -5.65 -9.70 3.14
C ALA A 130 -4.80 -10.47 4.15
N THR A 131 -3.97 -11.39 3.68
CA THR A 131 -2.98 -12.11 4.48
C THR A 131 -1.68 -12.18 3.68
N ILE A 132 -0.56 -11.90 4.35
CA ILE A 132 0.78 -11.86 3.75
C ILE A 132 1.64 -12.79 4.58
N GLY A 133 1.78 -14.04 4.14
CA GLY A 133 2.42 -15.12 4.89
C GLY A 133 2.06 -15.08 6.38
N ASP A 134 3.08 -15.10 7.22
CA ASP A 134 2.95 -14.99 8.67
C ASP A 134 3.10 -13.55 9.20
N VAL A 135 3.46 -12.59 8.33
CA VAL A 135 3.84 -11.23 8.75
C VAL A 135 2.66 -10.27 8.85
N ALA A 136 1.56 -10.50 8.13
CA ALA A 136 0.40 -9.60 8.22
C ALA A 136 -0.93 -10.31 8.07
N GLN A 137 -1.89 -9.89 8.89
CA GLN A 137 -3.31 -10.23 8.78
C GLN A 137 -4.10 -8.93 8.78
N ILE A 138 -4.85 -8.69 7.70
CA ILE A 138 -5.53 -7.43 7.44
C ILE A 138 -7.03 -7.66 7.31
N ARG A 139 -7.82 -6.81 7.97
CA ARG A 139 -9.27 -6.77 7.90
C ARG A 139 -9.70 -5.33 7.74
N MET A 140 -10.56 -5.10 6.76
CA MET A 140 -11.07 -3.77 6.43
C MET A 140 -12.58 -3.74 6.61
N GLN A 141 -13.05 -2.64 7.19
CA GLN A 141 -14.46 -2.31 7.25
C GLN A 141 -14.65 -0.89 6.70
N ALA A 142 -15.28 -0.78 5.54
CA ALA A 142 -15.58 0.53 4.95
C ALA A 142 -16.42 1.36 5.94
N LEU A 143 -15.99 2.60 6.18
CA LEU A 143 -16.79 3.56 6.93
C LEU A 143 -17.96 4.01 6.05
N LYS A 144 -19.11 4.22 6.67
CA LYS A 144 -20.35 4.52 5.98
C LYS A 144 -21.04 5.72 6.60
N ASP A 145 -21.75 6.48 5.76
CA ASP A 145 -22.68 7.52 6.20
C ASP A 145 -23.97 6.90 6.80
N PRO A 146 -24.88 7.71 7.38
CA PRO A 146 -26.14 7.20 7.91
C PRO A 146 -27.06 6.53 6.88
N GLN A 147 -26.82 6.73 5.58
CA GLN A 147 -27.54 6.08 4.48
C GLN A 147 -26.87 4.78 4.02
N GLY A 148 -25.76 4.39 4.65
CA GLY A 148 -25.02 3.16 4.34
C GLY A 148 -24.07 3.29 3.14
N ARG A 149 -23.87 4.49 2.59
CA ARG A 149 -22.93 4.73 1.49
C ARG A 149 -21.52 4.83 2.04
N ALA A 150 -20.53 4.29 1.32
CA ALA A 150 -19.14 4.37 1.74
C ALA A 150 -18.67 5.83 1.85
N THR A 151 -17.94 6.15 2.91
CA THR A 151 -17.29 7.45 3.08
C THR A 151 -16.14 7.57 2.09
N THR A 152 -16.22 8.51 1.16
CA THR A 152 -15.23 8.71 0.10
C THR A 152 -14.47 10.02 0.30
N VAL A 153 -13.16 10.00 0.04
CA VAL A 153 -12.29 11.18 0.01
C VAL A 153 -11.74 11.38 -1.42
N GLN A 154 -11.75 12.63 -1.87
CA GLN A 154 -11.25 13.06 -3.18
C GLN A 154 -10.50 14.40 -3.04
N GLY A 155 -9.48 14.59 -3.88
CA GLY A 155 -8.70 15.84 -3.90
C GLY A 155 -7.77 16.05 -2.69
N ALA A 156 -7.45 14.99 -1.94
CA ALA A 156 -6.49 15.07 -0.84
C ALA A 156 -5.06 15.31 -1.38
N ALA A 157 -4.19 15.98 -0.62
CA ALA A 157 -2.86 16.35 -1.09
C ALA A 157 -2.02 15.12 -1.53
N ALA A 158 -2.06 14.05 -0.74
CA ALA A 158 -1.33 12.82 -1.03
C ALA A 158 -1.88 12.05 -2.26
N GLN A 159 -3.17 12.20 -2.56
CA GLN A 159 -3.82 11.55 -3.70
C GLN A 159 -3.17 11.96 -5.03
N ALA A 160 -2.70 13.20 -5.16
CA ALA A 160 -1.96 13.65 -6.34
C ALA A 160 -0.61 12.91 -6.48
N ALA A 161 0.12 12.72 -5.38
CA ALA A 161 1.42 12.04 -5.39
C ALA A 161 1.28 10.56 -5.78
N PHE A 162 0.27 9.88 -5.26
CA PHE A 162 -0.01 8.46 -5.55
C PHE A 162 -0.86 8.22 -6.80
N GLN A 163 -1.23 9.28 -7.53
CA GLN A 163 -2.14 9.21 -8.68
C GLN A 163 -3.45 8.46 -8.37
N ILE A 164 -4.05 8.76 -7.20
CA ILE A 164 -5.32 8.18 -6.74
C ILE A 164 -6.40 9.24 -6.86
N GLU A 165 -7.40 9.05 -7.71
CA GLU A 165 -8.49 10.02 -7.87
C GLU A 165 -9.43 10.06 -6.65
N ARG A 166 -9.73 8.87 -6.12
CA ARG A 166 -10.69 8.68 -5.02
C ARG A 166 -10.32 7.48 -4.18
N MET A 167 -10.68 7.52 -2.91
CA MET A 167 -10.54 6.39 -2.00
C MET A 167 -11.72 6.31 -1.05
N ASN A 168 -12.06 5.10 -0.64
CA ASN A 168 -13.05 4.88 0.41
C ASN A 168 -12.33 4.69 1.74
N VAL A 169 -12.72 5.46 2.74
CA VAL A 169 -12.16 5.37 4.07
C VAL A 169 -12.66 4.09 4.73
N ALA A 170 -11.78 3.39 5.40
CA ALA A 170 -12.07 2.16 6.11
C ALA A 170 -11.42 2.17 7.50
N SER A 171 -12.05 1.47 8.44
CA SER A 171 -11.40 1.01 9.66
C SER A 171 -10.58 -0.23 9.32
N SER A 172 -9.31 -0.26 9.76
CA SER A 172 -8.47 -1.45 9.70
C SER A 172 -8.35 -2.15 11.06
N LYS A 173 -9.09 -1.70 12.08
CA LYS A 173 -9.07 -2.23 13.44
C LYS A 173 -9.08 -3.76 13.51
N GLY A 174 -8.11 -4.31 14.24
CA GLY A 174 -7.88 -5.74 14.34
C GLY A 174 -6.98 -6.31 13.23
N SER A 175 -6.42 -5.45 12.38
CA SER A 175 -5.31 -5.77 11.50
C SER A 175 -3.99 -5.64 12.24
N ARG A 176 -2.99 -6.43 11.83
CA ARG A 176 -1.63 -6.34 12.37
C ARG A 176 -0.58 -6.56 11.28
N TRP A 177 0.57 -5.95 11.49
CA TRP A 177 1.79 -6.22 10.75
C TRP A 177 2.93 -6.49 11.74
N ALA A 178 3.66 -7.59 11.54
CA ALA A 178 4.76 -8.03 12.37
C ALA A 178 5.82 -8.72 11.50
N ASP A 179 6.64 -7.91 10.83
CA ASP A 179 7.85 -8.39 10.16
C ASP A 179 9.02 -8.38 11.17
N PRO A 180 9.89 -9.40 11.23
CA PRO A 180 10.97 -9.46 12.22
C PRO A 180 12.02 -8.34 12.14
N GLU A 181 12.14 -7.67 10.99
CA GLU A 181 13.13 -6.61 10.73
C GLU A 181 12.50 -5.21 10.65
N LEU A 182 11.17 -5.11 10.82
CA LEU A 182 10.43 -3.86 10.96
C LEU A 182 9.73 -3.83 12.33
N ARG A 183 9.27 -2.67 12.76
CA ARG A 183 8.41 -2.56 13.93
C ARG A 183 7.13 -3.36 13.72
N SER A 184 6.70 -4.07 14.76
CA SER A 184 5.36 -4.65 14.81
C SER A 184 4.34 -3.61 15.24
N TRP A 185 3.19 -3.55 14.56
CA TRP A 185 2.14 -2.56 14.82
C TRP A 185 0.75 -3.11 14.46
N GLU A 186 -0.27 -2.47 15.02
CA GLU A 186 -1.68 -2.74 14.71
C GLU A 186 -2.28 -1.59 13.91
N GLY A 187 -3.13 -1.93 12.94
CA GLY A 187 -3.83 -0.95 12.12
C GLY A 187 -5.18 -0.59 12.75
N ASP A 188 -5.48 0.70 12.78
CA ASP A 188 -6.80 1.22 13.17
C ASP A 188 -7.51 1.90 11.99
N SER A 189 -6.77 2.57 11.12
CA SER A 189 -7.28 3.25 9.93
C SER A 189 -6.76 2.65 8.64
N GLY A 190 -7.45 2.92 7.55
CA GLY A 190 -7.01 2.54 6.23
C GLY A 190 -7.92 3.04 5.11
N ASN A 191 -7.55 2.69 3.89
CA ASN A 191 -8.25 3.13 2.70
C ASN A 191 -8.38 1.96 1.72
N LEU A 192 -9.53 1.94 1.03
CA LEU A 192 -9.78 1.05 -0.10
C LEU A 192 -9.69 1.90 -1.36
N VAL A 193 -8.78 1.50 -2.26
CA VAL A 193 -8.37 2.30 -3.41
C VAL A 193 -8.54 1.46 -4.67
N SER A 194 -9.10 2.07 -5.71
CA SER A 194 -8.92 1.57 -7.08
C SER A 194 -7.84 2.41 -7.75
N PHE A 195 -6.91 1.76 -8.43
CA PHE A 195 -5.82 2.46 -9.12
C PHE A 195 -5.77 2.09 -10.60
N SER A 196 -5.25 3.02 -11.39
CA SER A 196 -4.89 2.82 -12.80
C SER A 196 -3.70 3.72 -13.09
N TRP A 197 -2.54 3.09 -13.26
CA TRP A 197 -1.25 3.75 -13.32
C TRP A 197 -0.51 3.42 -14.59
N ARG A 198 0.37 4.34 -14.98
CA ARG A 198 1.32 4.17 -16.08
C ARG A 198 2.58 4.99 -15.83
N SER A 199 3.72 4.49 -16.31
CA SER A 199 5.03 5.17 -16.29
C SER A 199 5.13 6.31 -17.29
#